data_AF-A0AAU3TDZ4-F1
#
_entry.id   AF-A0AAU3TDZ4-F1
#
_cell.length_a   1.000
_cell.length_b   1.000
_cell.length_c   1.000
_cell.angle_alpha   90.00
_cell.angle_beta   90.00
_cell.angle_gamma   90.00
#
_symmetry.space_group_name_H-M   'P 1'
#
loop_
_entity.id
_entity.type
_entity.pdbx_description
1 polymer ?
#
loop_
_entity_poly.entity_id
_entity_poly.type
_entity_poly.pdbx_seq_one_letter_code
_entity_poly.pdbx_strand_id
1 'polypeptide(L)'
;MWTRRLIGELIAKLYRVRLTEPGVGKYPKRWGLSFQRPDKRAVEQDPEAVRRWHEETWPATRARAKAEGGEIPFANQVDVRSDQVTGRTWGEKGRTPIVRRTGNRFSLNAMSAMSAISTKGRMHFMVFTETFDVTVMCRFLERLVGHFDHKVAA
;
A
#
# COMPACT_ATOMS: atom_id res chain seq x y z
N MET A 1 -16.00 -5.76 1.58
CA MET A 1 -15.68 -5.44 2.98
C MET A 1 -16.94 -5.45 3.79
N TRP A 2 -16.94 -5.95 5.03
CA TRP A 2 -18.15 -5.98 5.84
C TRP A 2 -18.44 -4.59 6.42
N THR A 3 -19.44 -3.92 5.86
CA THR A 3 -19.98 -2.64 6.34
C THR A 3 -21.23 -2.89 7.20
N ARG A 4 -21.68 -1.89 7.98
CA ARG A 4 -22.91 -2.02 8.78
C ARG A 4 -24.11 -2.34 7.90
N ARG A 5 -24.20 -1.73 6.71
CA ARG A 5 -25.20 -2.05 5.69
C ARG A 5 -25.18 -3.52 5.26
N LEU A 6 -24.03 -4.05 4.85
CA LEU A 6 -23.90 -5.45 4.41
C LEU A 6 -24.19 -6.46 5.53
N ILE A 7 -23.80 -6.14 6.76
CA ILE A 7 -24.16 -6.95 7.94
C ILE A 7 -25.68 -6.90 8.16
N GLY A 8 -26.32 -5.74 8.04
CA GLY A 8 -27.77 -5.60 8.14
C GLY A 8 -28.53 -6.38 7.06
N GLU A 9 -28.06 -6.32 5.82
CA GLU A 9 -28.60 -7.10 4.69
C GLU A 9 -28.46 -8.62 4.93
N LEU A 10 -27.32 -9.06 5.46
CA LEU A 10 -27.11 -10.48 5.82
C LEU A 10 -28.09 -10.93 6.92
N ILE A 11 -28.26 -10.12 7.97
CA ILE A 11 -29.19 -10.43 9.07
C ILE A 11 -30.63 -10.51 8.53
N ALA A 12 -31.02 -9.59 7.65
CA ALA A 12 -32.34 -9.63 7.02
C ALA A 12 -32.51 -10.87 6.12
N LYS A 13 -31.46 -11.33 5.44
CA LYS A 13 -31.51 -12.54 4.61
C LYS A 13 -31.62 -13.83 5.44
N LEU A 14 -30.85 -13.95 6.52
CA LEU A 14 -30.78 -15.16 7.34
C LEU A 14 -31.92 -15.26 8.35
N TYR A 15 -32.22 -14.16 9.04
CA TYR A 15 -33.13 -14.14 10.18
C TYR A 15 -34.44 -13.40 9.90
N ARG A 16 -34.60 -12.83 8.69
CA ARG A 16 -35.78 -12.03 8.30
C ARG A 16 -36.06 -10.81 9.19
N VAL A 17 -35.09 -10.41 10.01
CA VAL A 17 -35.15 -9.22 10.87
C VAL A 17 -34.47 -8.04 10.18
N ARG A 18 -35.15 -6.90 10.11
CA ARG A 18 -34.55 -5.65 9.63
C ARG A 18 -34.06 -4.83 10.83
N LEU A 19 -32.78 -4.49 10.82
CA LEU A 19 -32.17 -3.64 11.84
C LEU A 19 -31.76 -2.31 11.22
N THR A 20 -31.87 -1.23 12.00
CA THR A 20 -31.34 0.08 11.60
C THR A 20 -29.82 0.04 11.56
N GLU A 21 -29.20 0.80 10.66
CA GLU A 21 -27.74 0.80 10.48
C GLU A 21 -26.96 1.17 11.77
N PRO A 22 -27.41 2.13 12.61
CA PRO A 22 -26.80 2.38 13.92
C PRO A 22 -26.98 1.21 14.89
N GLY A 23 -28.12 0.51 14.83
CA GLY A 23 -28.42 -0.67 15.64
C GLY A 23 -27.50 -1.83 15.29
N VAL A 24 -27.28 -2.08 13.99
CA VAL A 24 -26.33 -3.10 13.51
C VAL A 24 -24.93 -2.83 14.06
N GLY A 25 -24.48 -1.59 14.15
CA GLY A 25 -23.15 -1.26 14.68
C GLY A 25 -22.93 -1.59 16.17
N LYS A 26 -24.00 -1.79 16.95
CA LYS A 26 -23.90 -2.12 18.39
C LYS A 26 -23.58 -3.61 18.63
N TYR A 27 -24.06 -4.51 17.77
CA TYR A 27 -23.88 -5.96 17.93
C TYR A 27 -22.43 -6.42 17.73
N PRO A 28 -21.73 -6.06 16.62
CA PRO A 28 -20.32 -6.38 16.44
C PRO A 28 -19.46 -5.87 17.58
N LYS A 29 -19.73 -4.64 18.09
CA LYS A 29 -19.01 -4.11 19.26
C LYS A 29 -19.22 -4.96 20.52
N ARG A 30 -20.46 -5.40 20.78
CA ARG A 30 -20.77 -6.29 21.91
C ARG A 30 -20.13 -7.66 21.76
N TRP A 31 -19.99 -8.16 20.54
CA TRP A 31 -19.33 -9.43 20.23
C TRP A 31 -17.81 -9.33 20.11
N GLY A 32 -17.19 -8.22 20.54
CA GLY A 32 -15.73 -8.07 20.52
C GLY A 32 -15.13 -7.79 19.14
N LEU A 33 -15.95 -7.49 18.13
CA LEU A 33 -15.49 -7.04 16.83
C LEU A 33 -15.24 -5.54 16.84
N SER A 34 -14.23 -5.11 16.08
CA SER A 34 -13.88 -3.71 15.89
C SER A 34 -13.75 -3.39 14.41
N PHE A 35 -13.96 -2.12 14.08
CA PHE A 35 -13.91 -1.64 12.71
C PHE A 35 -12.47 -1.27 12.35
N GLN A 36 -11.78 -2.19 11.67
CA GLN A 36 -10.34 -2.12 11.44
C GLN A 36 -10.04 -1.85 9.96
N ARG A 37 -8.86 -1.27 9.69
CA ARG A 37 -8.31 -1.23 8.34
C ARG A 37 -7.66 -2.59 8.07
N PRO A 38 -8.10 -3.32 7.03
CA PRO A 38 -7.49 -4.60 6.71
C PRO A 38 -6.06 -4.42 6.24
N ASP A 39 -5.20 -5.36 6.63
CA ASP A 39 -3.86 -5.49 6.07
C ASP A 39 -3.99 -6.05 4.64
N LYS A 40 -3.30 -5.40 3.70
CA LYS A 40 -3.35 -5.76 2.28
C LYS A 40 -2.08 -6.55 1.97
N ARG A 41 -2.21 -7.88 1.85
CA ARG A 41 -1.10 -8.74 1.43
C ARG A 41 -1.32 -9.16 -0.02
N ALA A 42 -0.29 -8.99 -0.84
CA ALA A 42 -0.29 -9.46 -2.22
C ALA A 42 -0.30 -11.00 -2.20
N VAL A 43 -1.16 -11.60 -3.01
CA VAL A 43 -1.23 -13.08 -3.12
C VAL A 43 0.06 -13.66 -3.69
N GLU A 44 0.75 -12.91 -4.55
CA GLU A 44 1.97 -13.28 -5.25
C GLU A 44 3.25 -13.13 -4.38
N GLN A 45 3.12 -12.74 -3.11
CA GLN A 45 4.27 -12.54 -2.24
C GLN A 45 4.92 -13.88 -1.89
N ASP A 46 6.17 -14.08 -2.33
CA ASP A 46 7.03 -15.18 -1.92
C ASP A 46 7.70 -14.84 -0.57
N PRO A 47 7.33 -15.52 0.54
CA PRO A 47 7.89 -15.25 1.86
C PRO A 47 9.40 -15.55 1.95
N GLU A 48 9.89 -16.51 1.15
CA GLU A 48 11.31 -16.88 1.16
C GLU A 48 12.16 -15.85 0.46
N ALA A 49 11.69 -15.33 -0.69
CA ALA A 49 12.34 -14.22 -1.38
C ALA A 49 12.41 -12.97 -0.49
N VAL A 50 11.34 -12.68 0.25
CA VAL A 50 11.31 -11.57 1.21
C VAL A 50 12.31 -11.76 2.34
N ARG A 51 12.39 -12.97 2.91
CA ARG A 51 13.37 -13.31 3.95
C ARG A 51 14.81 -13.12 3.45
N ARG A 52 15.13 -13.69 2.28
CA ARG A 52 16.46 -13.59 1.66
C ARG A 52 16.84 -12.13 1.40
N TRP A 53 15.91 -11.34 0.85
CA TRP A 53 16.16 -9.93 0.60
C TRP A 53 16.47 -9.16 1.89
N HIS A 54 15.73 -9.45 2.97
CA HIS A 54 15.90 -8.79 4.25
C HIS A 54 17.20 -9.20 4.98
N GLU A 55 17.58 -10.47 4.91
CA GLU A 55 18.74 -11.03 5.63
C GLU A 55 20.05 -10.86 4.87
N GLU A 56 20.03 -10.92 3.54
CA GLU A 56 21.25 -10.93 2.72
C GLU A 56 21.38 -9.64 1.89
N THR A 57 20.39 -9.37 1.04
CA THR A 57 20.48 -8.31 0.02
C THR A 57 20.51 -6.91 0.65
N TRP A 58 19.61 -6.66 1.60
CA TRP A 58 19.48 -5.34 2.22
C TRP A 58 20.73 -4.93 3.02
N PRO A 59 21.30 -5.78 3.89
CA PRO A 59 22.55 -5.46 4.58
C PRO A 59 23.72 -5.21 3.62
N ALA A 60 23.84 -6.01 2.55
CA ALA A 60 24.89 -5.84 1.55
C ALA A 60 24.76 -4.51 0.78
N THR A 61 23.57 -4.18 0.30
CA THR A 61 23.30 -2.91 -0.39
C THR A 61 23.54 -1.71 0.52
N ARG A 62 23.13 -1.80 1.79
CA ARG A 62 23.38 -0.76 2.79
C ARG A 62 24.87 -0.58 3.09
N ALA A 63 25.63 -1.66 3.21
CA ALA A 63 27.07 -1.62 3.44
C ALA A 63 27.80 -0.97 2.26
N ARG A 64 27.45 -1.36 1.02
CA ARG A 64 28.01 -0.76 -0.20
C ARG A 64 27.69 0.73 -0.32
N ALA A 65 26.44 1.13 -0.09
CA ALA A 65 26.06 2.54 -0.12
C ALA A 65 26.83 3.34 0.94
N LYS A 66 27.01 2.80 2.15
CA LYS A 66 27.82 3.44 3.20
C LYS A 66 29.29 3.59 2.78
N ALA A 67 29.87 2.57 2.16
CA ALA A 67 31.26 2.60 1.69
C ALA A 67 31.47 3.64 0.57
N GLU A 68 30.48 3.80 -0.30
CA GLU A 68 30.53 4.76 -1.42
C GLU A 68 30.05 6.17 -1.03
N GLY A 69 29.66 6.40 0.23
CA GLY A 69 29.02 7.65 0.66
C GLY A 69 27.68 7.93 -0.04
N GLY A 70 27.09 6.91 -0.65
CA GLY A 70 25.90 7.00 -1.46
C GLY A 70 24.60 6.93 -0.66
N GLU A 71 23.53 7.47 -1.23
CA GLU A 71 22.18 7.31 -0.68
C GLU A 71 21.42 6.22 -1.44
N ILE A 72 20.58 5.49 -0.70
CA ILE A 72 19.63 4.51 -1.24
C ILE A 72 18.24 5.14 -1.23
N PRO A 73 17.75 5.67 -2.37
CA PRO A 73 16.38 6.08 -2.51
C PRO A 73 15.47 4.89 -2.81
N PHE A 74 14.34 4.80 -2.12
CA PHE A 74 13.30 3.83 -2.42
C PHE A 74 12.26 4.45 -3.34
N ALA A 75 12.26 4.03 -4.61
CA ALA A 75 11.33 4.51 -5.62
C ALA A 75 10.07 3.62 -5.68
N ASN A 76 8.90 4.26 -5.83
CA ASN A 76 7.64 3.57 -6.08
C ASN A 76 6.70 4.44 -6.94
N GLN A 77 5.90 3.78 -7.78
CA GLN A 77 4.81 4.42 -8.54
C GLN A 77 3.48 4.29 -7.79
N VAL A 78 2.72 5.37 -7.79
CA VAL A 78 1.35 5.40 -7.29
C VAL A 78 0.44 6.14 -8.28
N ASP A 79 -0.72 5.58 -8.58
CA ASP A 79 -1.74 6.32 -9.33
C ASP A 79 -2.51 7.24 -8.38
N VAL A 80 -2.68 8.49 -8.79
CA VAL A 80 -3.44 9.46 -8.01
C VAL A 80 -4.91 9.15 -8.22
N ARG A 81 -5.61 8.81 -7.14
CA ARG A 81 -7.06 8.62 -7.17
C ARG A 81 -7.78 9.59 -6.25
N SER A 82 -8.85 10.19 -6.78
CA SER A 82 -9.75 11.06 -6.02
C SER A 82 -10.66 10.25 -5.08
N ASP A 83 -10.84 8.94 -5.33
CA ASP A 83 -11.65 8.06 -4.50
C ASP A 83 -10.87 7.45 -3.32
N GLN A 84 -11.58 7.21 -2.21
CA GLN A 84 -11.02 6.60 -1.00
C GLN A 84 -10.65 5.12 -1.24
N VAL A 85 -9.36 4.84 -1.47
CA VAL A 85 -8.82 3.49 -1.75
C VAL A 85 -8.70 2.58 -0.50
N THR A 86 -9.12 3.07 0.67
CA THR A 86 -9.06 2.35 1.94
C THR A 86 -10.44 2.15 2.54
N GLY A 87 -11.08 1.04 2.19
CA GLY A 87 -12.23 0.60 2.99
C GLY A 87 -11.77 0.03 4.34
N ARG A 88 -12.67 0.08 5.31
CA ARG A 88 -12.54 -0.57 6.61
C ARG A 88 -13.53 -1.74 6.69
N THR A 89 -13.22 -2.75 7.48
CA THR A 89 -14.07 -3.93 7.67
C THR A 89 -14.16 -4.27 9.15
N TRP A 90 -15.28 -4.85 9.58
CA TRP A 90 -15.38 -5.43 10.91
C TRP A 90 -14.51 -6.69 11.01
N GLY A 91 -13.74 -6.80 12.08
CA GLY A 91 -12.86 -7.94 12.39
C GLY A 91 -12.64 -8.07 13.89
N GLU A 92 -12.07 -9.18 14.33
CA GLU A 92 -11.81 -9.47 15.75
C GLU A 92 -10.84 -8.44 16.35
N LYS A 93 -11.17 -7.90 17.52
CA LYS A 93 -10.33 -6.89 18.18
C LYS A 93 -8.94 -7.47 18.45
N GLY A 94 -7.89 -6.81 17.94
CA GLY A 94 -6.49 -7.25 18.09
C GLY A 94 -6.00 -8.19 16.99
N ARG A 95 -6.85 -8.66 16.09
CA ARG A 95 -6.45 -9.43 14.90
C ARG A 95 -6.79 -8.66 13.63
N THR A 96 -5.77 -8.06 13.03
CA THR A 96 -5.94 -7.32 11.78
C THR A 96 -6.42 -8.26 10.67
N PRO A 97 -7.61 -8.02 10.08
CA PRO A 97 -8.11 -8.86 9.00
C PRO A 97 -7.20 -8.73 7.78
N ILE A 98 -6.63 -9.85 7.34
CA ILE A 98 -5.78 -9.91 6.16
C ILE A 98 -6.70 -10.07 4.94
N VAL A 99 -6.70 -9.08 4.06
CA VAL A 99 -7.38 -9.17 2.77
C VAL A 99 -6.32 -9.46 1.71
N ARG A 100 -6.37 -10.68 1.17
CA ARG A 100 -5.58 -11.08 0.01
C ARG A 100 -6.13 -10.35 -1.22
N ARG A 101 -5.26 -9.59 -1.89
CA ARG A 101 -5.57 -8.94 -3.18
C ARG A 101 -4.51 -9.34 -4.20
N THR A 102 -4.94 -9.56 -5.44
CA THR A 102 -4.05 -9.67 -6.59
C THR A 102 -3.26 -8.38 -6.76
N GLY A 103 -1.97 -8.46 -7.11
CA GLY A 103 -1.10 -7.29 -7.30
C GLY A 103 -1.51 -6.41 -8.48
N ASN A 104 -2.32 -6.96 -9.38
CA ASN A 104 -2.75 -6.32 -10.62
C ASN A 104 -3.76 -5.20 -10.34
N ARG A 105 -3.28 -3.95 -10.33
CA ARG A 105 -4.11 -2.76 -10.14
C ARG A 105 -4.51 -2.21 -11.51
N PHE A 106 -5.78 -2.39 -11.87
CA PHE A 106 -6.39 -1.56 -12.90
C PHE A 106 -6.69 -0.18 -12.30
N SER A 107 -5.95 0.84 -12.74
CA SER A 107 -6.28 2.25 -12.48
C SER A 107 -6.90 2.87 -13.74
N LEU A 108 -7.93 3.68 -13.54
CA LEU A 108 -8.65 4.41 -14.61
C LEU A 108 -8.30 5.90 -14.57
N ASN A 109 -7.12 6.26 -14.07
CA ASN A 109 -6.81 7.63 -13.72
C ASN A 109 -5.69 8.18 -14.58
N ALA A 110 -5.95 9.32 -15.21
CA ALA A 110 -5.02 10.04 -16.07
C ALA A 110 -3.89 10.77 -15.32
N MET A 111 -3.67 10.49 -14.03
CA MET A 111 -2.60 11.09 -13.24
C MET A 111 -1.94 10.04 -12.34
N SER A 112 -0.63 9.89 -12.51
CA SER A 112 0.23 8.99 -11.75
C SER A 112 1.41 9.78 -11.20
N ALA A 113 2.02 9.27 -10.15
CA ALA A 113 3.18 9.87 -9.52
C ALA A 113 4.25 8.81 -9.27
N MET A 114 5.49 9.14 -9.60
CA MET A 114 6.65 8.43 -9.08
C MET A 114 7.17 9.17 -7.87
N SER A 115 7.50 8.45 -6.82
CA SER A 115 8.09 9.00 -5.60
C SER A 115 9.33 8.21 -5.23
N ALA A 116 10.37 8.89 -4.77
CA ALA A 116 11.57 8.30 -4.21
C ALA A 116 11.84 8.90 -2.83
N ILE A 117 12.00 8.04 -1.81
CA ILE A 117 12.32 8.46 -0.45
C ILE A 117 13.73 8.00 -0.12
N SER A 118 14.63 8.94 0.14
CA SER A 118 15.98 8.66 0.66
C SER A 118 15.90 8.18 2.10
N THR A 119 16.86 7.34 2.50
CA THR A 119 17.09 6.96 3.90
C THR A 119 17.29 8.14 4.86
N LYS A 120 17.59 9.35 4.36
CA LYS A 120 17.66 10.60 5.13
C LYS A 120 16.34 11.38 5.20
N GLY A 121 15.25 10.83 4.67
CA GLY A 121 13.91 11.45 4.70
C GLY A 121 13.62 12.45 3.58
N ARG A 122 14.56 12.65 2.64
CA ARG A 122 14.29 13.45 1.44
C ARG A 122 13.34 12.71 0.51
N MET A 123 12.26 13.38 0.11
CA MET A 123 11.26 12.83 -0.80
C MET A 123 11.27 13.63 -2.10
N HIS A 124 11.51 12.95 -3.21
CA HIS A 124 11.38 13.49 -4.55
C HIS A 124 10.18 12.85 -5.22
N PHE A 125 9.35 13.63 -5.92
CA PHE A 125 8.24 13.08 -6.67
C PHE A 125 8.06 13.78 -8.01
N MET A 126 7.55 13.04 -8.98
CA MET A 126 7.18 13.53 -10.30
C MET A 126 5.77 13.06 -10.61
N VAL A 127 4.87 14.00 -10.90
CA VAL A 127 3.51 13.72 -11.38
C VAL A 127 3.53 13.72 -12.91
N PHE A 128 2.86 12.75 -13.51
CA PHE A 128 2.75 12.58 -14.96
C PHE A 128 1.35 12.08 -15.31
N THR A 129 0.90 12.37 -16.54
CA THR A 129 -0.44 12.01 -17.03
C THR A 129 -0.41 10.92 -18.11
N GLU A 130 0.79 10.57 -18.57
CA GLU A 130 1.04 9.55 -19.58
C GLU A 130 1.04 8.14 -18.98
N THR A 131 0.90 7.11 -19.82
CA THR A 131 1.05 5.72 -19.39
C THR A 131 2.47 5.51 -18.86
N PHE A 132 2.58 4.82 -17.73
CA PHE A 132 3.90 4.50 -17.20
C PHE A 132 4.64 3.54 -18.13
N ASP A 133 5.77 3.99 -18.64
CA ASP A 133 6.67 3.24 -19.48
C ASP A 133 8.15 3.46 -19.06
N VAL A 134 9.06 2.86 -19.81
CA VAL A 134 10.51 3.01 -19.55
C VAL A 134 10.97 4.45 -19.76
N THR A 135 10.35 5.20 -20.67
CA THR A 135 10.66 6.62 -20.94
C THR A 135 10.39 7.49 -19.73
N VAL A 136 9.22 7.31 -19.09
CA VAL A 136 8.82 8.01 -17.87
C VAL A 136 9.76 7.65 -16.72
N MET A 137 10.12 6.37 -16.60
CA MET A 137 11.08 5.89 -15.60
C MET A 137 12.45 6.55 -15.79
N CYS A 138 13.01 6.54 -17.00
CA CYS A 138 14.29 7.18 -17.29
C CYS A 138 14.26 8.68 -16.98
N ARG A 139 13.21 9.38 -17.42
CA ARG A 139 13.01 10.81 -17.12
C ARG A 139 12.97 11.08 -15.62
N PHE A 140 12.31 10.21 -14.85
CA PHE A 140 12.29 10.32 -13.39
C PHE A 140 13.68 10.10 -12.79
N LEU A 141 14.41 9.07 -13.21
CA LEU A 141 15.75 8.76 -12.73
C LEU A 141 16.75 9.86 -13.06
N GLU A 142 16.69 10.45 -14.26
CA GLU A 142 17.52 11.60 -14.65
C GLU A 142 17.29 12.80 -13.73
N ARG A 143 16.03 13.15 -13.47
CA ARG A 143 15.68 14.23 -12.53
C ARG A 143 16.08 13.90 -11.10
N LEU A 144 15.95 12.63 -10.71
CA LEU A 144 16.32 12.17 -9.37
C LEU A 144 17.83 12.30 -9.15
N VAL A 145 18.64 11.81 -10.09
CA VAL A 145 20.10 11.92 -10.05
C VAL A 145 20.54 13.39 -10.07
N GLY A 146 19.88 14.24 -10.85
CA GLY A 146 20.15 15.69 -10.86
C GLY A 146 19.86 16.41 -9.53
N HIS A 147 19.16 15.78 -8.58
CA HIS A 147 18.92 16.33 -7.24
C HIS A 147 19.85 15.77 -6.15
N PHE A 148 20.69 14.79 -6.49
CA PHE A 148 21.69 14.27 -5.57
C PHE A 148 23.08 14.79 -5.98
N ASP A 149 23.69 15.58 -5.11
CA ASP A 149 25.06 16.07 -5.27
C ASP A 149 26.13 14.98 -5.05
N HIS A 150 25.70 13.73 -4.83
CA HIS A 150 26.55 12.59 -4.53
C HIS A 150 25.97 11.32 -5.17
N LYS A 151 26.80 10.27 -5.29
CA LYS A 151 26.47 9.04 -6.01
C LYS A 151 25.21 8.37 -5.44
N VAL A 152 24.25 8.05 -6.31
CA VAL A 152 23.07 7.24 -5.98
C VAL A 152 23.42 5.78 -6.19
N ALA A 153 23.32 4.96 -5.16
CA ALA A 153 23.58 3.52 -5.28
C ALA A 153 22.32 2.80 -5.76
N ALA A 154 22.43 2.06 -6.87
CA ALA A 154 21.44 1.11 -7.37
C ALA A 154 21.77 -0.30 -6.89
#